data_AF-A0A497CUL6-F1
#
_entry.id   AF-A0A497CUL6-F1
#
_cell.length_a   1.000
_cell.length_b   1.000
_cell.length_c   1.000
_cell.angle_alpha   90.00
_cell.angle_beta   90.00
_cell.angle_gamma   90.00
#
_symmetry.space_group_name_H-M   'P 1'
#
loop_
_entity.id
_entity.type
_entity.pdbx_description
1 polymer ?
#
loop_
_entity_poly.entity_id
_entity_poly.type
_entity_poly.pdbx_seq_one_letter_code
_entity_poly.pdbx_strand_id
1 'polypeptide(L)' 'MNSSYSSQFKQDTVKLAVESDQSVAQTARDLGVNANTLYTWITKYHQSES' A
#
# COMPACT_ATOMS: atom_id res chain seq x y z
N MET A 1 -2.90 21.79 4.36
CA MET A 1 -2.04 20.68 4.80
C MET A 1 -2.14 19.59 3.76
N ASN A 2 -1.03 19.21 3.13
CA ASN A 2 -1.05 18.26 2.01
C ASN A 2 -1.17 16.85 2.61
N SER A 3 -2.37 16.26 2.59
CA SER A 3 -2.65 14.88 3.04
C SER A 3 -2.06 13.83 2.08
N SER A 4 -0.83 14.03 1.65
CA SER A 4 -0.08 13.08 0.85
C SER A 4 0.61 12.11 1.79
N TYR A 5 0.18 10.85 1.78
CA TYR A 5 0.91 9.77 2.42
C TYR A 5 2.37 9.81 1.98
N SER A 6 3.28 9.84 2.96
CA SER A 6 4.72 9.80 2.72
C SER A 6 5.09 8.57 1.90
N SER A 7 6.07 8.68 1.02
CA SER A 7 6.55 7.54 0.21
C SER A 7 6.93 6.34 1.08
N GLN A 8 7.53 6.60 2.25
CA GLN A 8 7.85 5.57 3.24
C GLN A 8 6.61 4.81 3.72
N PHE A 9 5.55 5.54 4.09
CA PHE A 9 4.29 4.93 4.52
C PHE A 9 3.67 4.07 3.41
N LYS A 10 3.69 4.55 2.15
CA LYS A 10 3.19 3.78 1.01
C LYS A 10 4.00 2.51 0.80
N GLN A 11 5.33 2.60 0.88
CA GLN A 11 6.23 1.44 0.74
C GLN A 11 6.01 0.45 1.88
N ASP A 12 5.96 0.89 3.13
CA ASP A 12 5.72 0.01 4.29
C ASP A 12 4.35 -0.67 4.18
N THR A 13 3.32 0.06 3.73
CA THR A 13 1.98 -0.49 3.51
C THR A 13 1.96 -1.52 2.38
N VAL A 14 2.61 -1.23 1.25
CA VAL A 14 2.73 -2.15 0.11
C VAL A 14 3.51 -3.39 0.51
N LYS A 15 4.63 -3.22 1.22
CA LYS A 15 5.48 -4.31 1.70
C LYS A 15 4.72 -5.21 2.66
N LEU A 16 4.01 -4.63 3.64
CA LEU A 16 3.15 -5.37 4.55
C LEU A 16 2.03 -6.11 3.81
N ALA A 17 1.41 -5.50 2.80
CA ALA A 17 0.34 -6.14 2.03
C ALA A 17 0.82 -7.27 1.10
N VAL A 18 2.10 -7.26 0.71
CA VAL A 18 2.72 -8.29 -0.15
C VAL A 18 3.39 -9.39 0.67
N GLU A 19 4.02 -9.03 1.81
CA GLU A 19 4.67 -9.98 2.72
C GLU A 19 3.69 -10.65 3.69
N SER A 20 2.56 -10.03 4.00
CA SER A 20 1.54 -10.63 4.87
C SER A 20 0.69 -11.64 4.10
N ASP A 21 0.34 -12.75 4.75
CA ASP A 21 -0.64 -13.74 4.25
C ASP A 21 -2.07 -13.18 4.16
N GLN A 22 -2.29 -11.94 4.61
CA GLN A 22 -3.59 -11.27 4.58
C GLN A 22 -3.82 -10.58 3.23
N SER A 23 -5.08 -10.57 2.77
CA SER A 23 -5.44 -9.89 1.52
C SER A 23 -5.15 -8.37 1.60
N VAL A 24 -4.77 -7.77 0.47
CA VAL A 24 -4.57 -6.31 0.31
C VAL A 24 -5.73 -5.50 0.88
N ALA A 25 -6.96 -5.98 0.71
CA ALA A 25 -8.16 -5.31 1.21
C ALA A 25 -8.31 -5.37 2.73
N GLN A 26 -7.72 -6.37 3.39
CA GLN A 26 -7.67 -6.45 4.86
C GLN A 26 -6.62 -5.50 5.40
N THR A 27 -5.39 -5.55 4.87
CA THR A 27 -4.30 -4.65 5.25
C THR A 27 -4.68 -3.17 5.06
N ALA A 28 -5.40 -2.86 3.96
CA ALA A 28 -5.92 -1.53 3.73
C ALA A 28 -6.94 -1.10 4.79
N ARG A 29 -7.88 -1.97 5.17
CA ARG A 29 -8.87 -1.69 6.23
C ARG A 29 -8.21 -1.46 7.58
N ASP A 30 -7.25 -2.31 7.93
CA ASP A 30 -6.54 -2.25 9.22
C ASP A 30 -5.74 -0.94 9.35
N LEU A 31 -5.20 -0.44 8.23
CA LEU A 31 -4.44 0.82 8.18
C LEU A 31 -5.31 2.04 7.88
N GLY A 32 -6.63 1.87 7.70
CA GLY A 32 -7.56 2.95 7.35
C GLY A 32 -7.36 3.52 5.95
N VAL A 33 -6.69 2.78 5.06
CA VAL A 33 -6.43 3.15 3.66
C VAL A 33 -7.49 2.52 2.76
N ASN A 34 -7.84 3.18 1.66
CA ASN A 34 -8.73 2.57 0.67
C ASN A 34 -8.00 1.43 -0.07
N ALA A 35 -8.64 0.26 -0.16
CA ALA A 35 -8.07 -0.90 -0.84
C ALA A 35 -7.70 -0.62 -2.31
N ASN A 36 -8.48 0.19 -3.03
CA ASN A 36 -8.16 0.58 -4.41
C ASN A 36 -6.91 1.46 -4.48
N THR A 37 -6.74 2.35 -3.51
CA THR A 37 -5.55 3.19 -3.39
C THR A 37 -4.32 2.33 -3.10
N LEU A 38 -4.44 1.38 -2.17
CA LEU A 38 -3.34 0.46 -1.88
C LEU A 38 -3.01 -0.43 -3.08
N TYR A 39 -4.01 -0.94 -3.79
CA TYR A 39 -3.79 -1.72 -5.01
C TYR A 39 -3.02 -0.90 -6.07
N THR A 40 -3.40 0.37 -6.26
CA THR A 40 -2.69 1.29 -7.15
C THR A 40 -1.24 1.50 -6.72
N TRP A 41 -0.98 1.61 -5.41
CA TRP A 41 0.38 1.70 -4.89
C TRP A 41 1.15 0.42 -5.14
N ILE A 42 0.59 -0.76 -4.85
CA ILE A 42 1.26 -2.04 -5.10
C ILE A 42 1.65 -2.13 -6.58
N THR A 43 0.73 -1.87 -7.52
CA THR A 43 1.06 -1.88 -8.96
C THR A 43 2.17 -0.88 -9.31
N LYS A 44 2.09 0.35 -8.77
CA LYS A 44 3.03 1.43 -9.10
C LYS A 44 4.42 1.22 -8.48
N TYR A 45 4.50 0.70 -7.27
CA TYR A 45 5.76 0.46 -6.54
C TYR A 45 6.38 -0.89 -6.90
N HIS A 46 5.59 -1.92 -7.21
CA HIS A 46 6.07 -3.24 -7.65
C HIS A 46 6.61 -3.23 -9.08
N GLN A 47 6.10 -2.35 -9.96
CA GLN A 47 6.57 -2.25 -11.36
C GLN A 47 7.79 -1.34 -11.52
N SER A 48 8.22 -0.62 -10.47
CA SER A 48 9.40 0.26 -10.54
C SER A 48 10.74 -0.48 -10.30
N GLU A 49 10.70 -1.77 -10.00
CA GLU A 49 11.87 -2.66 -9.85
C GLU A 49 12.10 -3.48 -11.15
N SER A 50 12.37 -2.80 -12.27
CA SER A 50 12.80 -3.44 -13.53
C SER A 50 13.88 -2.63 -14.22
#